data_AF-A0A3F3PIW0-F1
#
_entry.id   AF-A0A3F3PIW0-F1
#
_cell.length_a   1.000
_cell.length_b   1.000
_cell.length_c   1.000
_cell.angle_alpha   90.00
_cell.angle_beta   90.00
_cell.angle_gamma   90.00
#
_symmetry.space_group_name_H-M   'P 1'
#
loop_
_entity.id
_entity.type
_entity.pdbx_description
1 polymer ?
#
loop_
_entity_poly.entity_id
_entity_poly.type
_entity_poly.pdbx_seq_one_letter_code
_entity_poly.pdbx_strand_id
1 'polypeptide(L)'
;MCSFNYGLAHVQETPVNIQHLKDVENVTCAVPVDSCARVSNSNMSSIFVCNYGSTSIRTKCGNLVAPAEKVFSTCKLCDFYNYGYVEQTILDGTVTSTYTLALGGEFPNSA
;
A
#
# COMPACT_ATOMS: atom_id res chain seq x y z
N MET A 1 -11.77 0.89 -0.16
CA MET A 1 -12.59 1.91 0.53
C MET A 1 -11.91 3.25 0.39
N CYS A 2 -12.65 4.28 -0.03
CA CYS A 2 -12.11 5.63 -0.13
C CYS A 2 -12.20 6.28 1.26
N SER A 3 -11.06 6.54 1.87
CA SER A 3 -10.94 7.02 3.24
C SER A 3 -9.70 7.89 3.39
N PHE A 4 -9.82 8.98 4.15
CA PHE A 4 -8.71 9.89 4.42
C PHE A 4 -7.79 9.42 5.55
N ASN A 5 -8.06 8.26 6.17
CA ASN A 5 -7.29 7.75 7.32
C ASN A 5 -5.79 7.57 7.04
N TYR A 6 -5.41 7.41 5.76
CA TYR A 6 -4.02 7.25 5.33
C TYR A 6 -3.47 8.48 4.61
N GLY A 7 -4.20 9.61 4.65
CA GLY A 7 -3.82 10.87 4.01
C GLY A 7 -4.15 10.93 2.52
N LEU A 8 -3.53 11.90 1.84
CA LEU A 8 -3.72 12.22 0.43
C LEU A 8 -2.42 11.97 -0.34
N ALA A 9 -2.45 11.05 -1.29
CA ALA A 9 -1.36 10.77 -2.21
C ALA A 9 -1.51 11.62 -3.47
N HIS A 10 -0.44 12.23 -3.98
CA HIS A 10 -0.54 12.92 -5.28
C HIS A 10 -0.80 11.94 -6.44
N VAL A 11 -1.77 12.25 -7.30
CA VAL A 11 -2.15 11.41 -8.47
C VAL A 11 -0.99 11.24 -9.44
N GLN A 12 -0.17 12.27 -9.63
CA GLN A 12 0.98 12.22 -10.56
C GLN A 12 2.09 11.27 -10.10
N GLU A 13 2.24 11.13 -8.78
CA GLU A 13 3.31 10.35 -8.14
C GLU A 13 2.89 8.90 -7.87
N THR A 14 1.58 8.65 -7.76
CA THR A 14 1.06 7.31 -7.49
C THR A 14 1.43 6.28 -8.59
N PRO A 15 1.37 6.60 -9.90
CA PRO A 15 1.87 5.73 -10.96
C PRO A 15 3.36 5.41 -10.84
N VAL A 16 4.19 6.37 -10.38
CA VAL A 16 5.62 6.14 -10.14
C VAL A 16 5.81 5.11 -9.04
N ASN A 17 5.03 5.22 -7.96
CA ASN A 17 5.08 4.27 -6.85
C ASN A 17 4.60 2.87 -7.25
N ILE A 18 3.56 2.77 -8.09
CA ILE A 18 3.09 1.50 -8.65
C ILE A 18 4.14 0.91 -9.60
N GLN A 19 4.79 1.74 -10.41
CA GLN A 19 5.87 1.30 -11.28
C GLN A 19 7.05 0.77 -10.47
N HIS A 20 7.43 1.43 -9.38
CA HIS A 20 8.46 0.91 -8.48
C HIS A 20 8.15 -0.51 -8.00
N LEU A 21 6.91 -0.81 -7.60
CA LEU A 21 6.50 -2.17 -7.20
C LEU A 21 6.65 -3.19 -8.33
N LYS A 22 6.47 -2.78 -9.59
CA LYS A 22 6.71 -3.62 -10.78
C LYS A 22 8.22 -3.83 -11.00
N ASP A 23 9.02 -2.78 -10.86
CA ASP A 23 10.47 -2.84 -11.04
C ASP A 23 11.14 -3.74 -9.98
N VAL A 24 10.59 -3.76 -8.76
CA VAL A 24 11.04 -4.63 -7.66
C VAL A 24 10.13 -5.83 -7.43
N GLU A 25 9.42 -6.31 -8.45
CA GLU A 25 8.37 -7.33 -8.29
C GLU A 25 8.81 -8.58 -7.52
N ASN A 26 10.07 -9.00 -7.71
CA ASN A 26 10.66 -10.20 -7.13
C ASN A 26 11.28 -9.99 -5.74
N VAL A 27 11.36 -8.73 -5.27
CA VAL A 27 11.81 -8.39 -3.91
C VAL A 27 10.73 -8.76 -2.90
N THR A 28 11.15 -9.22 -1.71
CA THR A 28 10.24 -9.50 -0.62
C THR A 28 9.91 -8.20 0.13
N CYS A 29 8.65 -7.78 0.04
CA CYS A 29 8.05 -6.78 0.88
C CYS A 29 7.62 -7.45 2.21
N ALA A 30 8.14 -6.95 3.33
CA ALA A 30 7.85 -7.49 4.66
C ALA A 30 7.19 -6.43 5.55
N VAL A 31 6.17 -6.84 6.30
CA VAL A 31 5.47 -5.99 7.25
C VAL A 31 5.46 -6.67 8.62
N PRO A 32 6.03 -6.04 9.66
CA PRO A 32 5.96 -6.56 11.02
C PRO A 32 4.52 -6.71 11.51
N VAL A 33 4.34 -7.42 12.61
CA VAL A 33 3.05 -7.50 13.32
C VAL A 33 2.64 -6.11 13.80
N ASP A 34 1.33 -5.85 13.83
CA ASP A 34 0.72 -4.63 14.34
C ASP A 34 1.41 -3.33 13.85
N SER A 35 1.67 -3.24 12.54
CA SER A 35 2.44 -2.12 11.96
C SER A 35 2.10 -1.86 10.50
N CYS A 36 2.54 -0.69 10.00
CA CYS A 36 2.49 -0.35 8.58
C CYS A 36 3.91 -0.16 8.03
N ALA A 37 4.21 -0.81 6.91
CA ALA A 37 5.42 -0.57 6.15
C ALA A 37 5.13 0.33 4.96
N ARG A 38 6.00 1.32 4.72
CA ARG A 38 6.01 2.11 3.49
C ARG A 38 6.81 1.35 2.44
N VAL A 39 6.12 0.74 1.48
CA VAL A 39 6.73 -0.17 0.48
C VAL A 39 7.16 0.55 -0.79
N SER A 40 6.66 1.77 -1.01
CA SER A 40 7.01 2.61 -2.15
C SER A 40 6.66 4.06 -1.82
N ASN A 41 7.50 5.02 -2.22
CA ASN A 41 7.21 6.44 -2.05
C ASN A 41 7.92 7.30 -3.11
N SER A 42 7.25 8.38 -3.49
CA SER A 42 7.74 9.41 -4.42
C SER A 42 7.05 10.71 -4.05
N ASN A 43 7.85 11.73 -3.70
CA ASN A 43 7.36 13.02 -3.20
C ASN A 43 6.26 12.83 -2.12
N MET A 44 5.10 13.49 -2.28
CA MET A 44 3.95 13.43 -1.38
C MET A 44 2.99 12.27 -1.72
N SER A 45 3.51 11.13 -2.17
CA SER A 45 2.73 9.92 -2.42
C SER A 45 3.49 8.70 -1.91
N SER A 46 2.78 7.83 -1.22
CA SER A 46 3.28 6.59 -0.63
C SER A 46 2.27 5.46 -0.82
N ILE A 47 2.80 4.24 -0.95
CA ILE A 47 2.04 3.01 -0.81
C ILE A 47 2.41 2.39 0.54
N PHE A 48 1.41 2.18 1.39
CA PHE A 48 1.57 1.52 2.67
C PHE A 48 0.95 0.13 2.64
N VAL A 49 1.57 -0.79 3.36
CA VAL A 49 1.00 -2.10 3.68
C VAL A 49 0.94 -2.22 5.19
N CYS A 50 -0.27 -2.31 5.73
CA CYS A 50 -0.55 -2.41 7.15
C CYS A 50 -0.97 -3.83 7.53
N ASN A 51 -0.35 -4.36 8.55
CA ASN A 51 -0.61 -5.66 9.13
C ASN A 51 -1.07 -5.48 10.56
N TYR A 52 -2.36 -5.72 10.81
CA TYR A 52 -2.96 -5.70 12.14
C TYR A 52 -3.08 -7.12 12.74
N GLY A 53 -2.43 -8.10 12.11
CA GLY A 53 -2.39 -9.49 12.56
C GLY A 53 -1.24 -9.79 13.51
N SER A 54 -1.22 -11.03 14.01
CA SER A 54 -0.23 -11.54 14.96
C SER A 54 0.99 -12.22 14.32
N THR A 55 1.04 -12.29 12.99
CA THR A 55 2.16 -12.86 12.22
C THR A 55 2.71 -11.85 11.23
N SER A 56 4.04 -11.80 11.09
CA SER A 56 4.67 -10.93 10.09
C SER A 56 4.23 -11.34 8.68
N ILE A 57 3.93 -10.39 7.83
CA ILE A 57 3.58 -10.65 6.44
C ILE A 57 4.83 -10.55 5.59
N ARG A 58 5.03 -11.54 4.71
CA ARG A 58 6.08 -11.55 3.70
C ARG A 58 5.45 -11.85 2.35
N THR A 59 5.61 -10.94 1.40
CA THR A 59 5.04 -11.08 0.05
C THR A 59 6.03 -10.60 -1.00
N LYS A 60 5.87 -11.06 -2.24
CA LYS A 60 6.53 -10.43 -3.37
C LYS A 60 5.91 -9.05 -3.60
N CYS A 61 6.73 -8.02 -3.78
CA CYS A 61 6.23 -6.66 -3.99
C CYS A 61 5.34 -6.57 -5.25
N GLY A 62 5.54 -7.44 -6.24
CA GLY A 62 4.66 -7.57 -7.41
C GLY A 62 3.20 -7.91 -7.06
N ASN A 63 2.96 -8.64 -5.96
CA ASN A 63 1.60 -8.97 -5.50
C ASN A 63 0.82 -7.74 -5.01
N LEU A 64 1.53 -6.62 -4.73
CA LEU A 64 0.94 -5.38 -4.25
C LEU A 64 0.48 -4.46 -5.40
N VAL A 65 0.87 -4.76 -6.64
CA VAL A 65 0.58 -3.93 -7.83
C VAL A 65 -0.93 -3.86 -8.09
N ALA A 66 -1.58 -5.00 -8.27
CA ALA A 66 -3.03 -5.06 -8.55
C ALA A 66 -3.89 -4.36 -7.47
N PRO A 67 -3.66 -4.59 -6.15
CA PRO A 67 -4.40 -3.85 -5.14
C PRO A 67 -4.09 -2.34 -5.13
N ALA A 68 -2.85 -1.91 -5.41
CA ALA A 68 -2.53 -0.49 -5.53
C ALA A 68 -3.22 0.17 -6.74
N GLU A 69 -3.22 -0.49 -7.90
CA GLU A 69 -3.95 -0.04 -9.10
C GLU A 69 -5.46 0.05 -8.85
N LYS A 70 -6.02 -0.87 -8.06
CA LYS A 70 -7.43 -0.83 -7.65
C LYS A 70 -7.75 0.40 -6.81
N VAL A 71 -6.94 0.74 -5.80
CA VAL A 71 -7.16 1.95 -5.00
C VAL A 71 -6.97 3.20 -5.86
N PHE A 72 -5.92 3.23 -6.69
CA PHE A 72 -5.61 4.35 -7.59
C PHE A 72 -6.75 4.67 -8.56
N SER A 73 -7.39 3.65 -9.13
CA SER A 73 -8.51 3.82 -10.07
C SER A 73 -9.83 4.16 -9.38
N THR A 74 -10.07 3.65 -8.16
CA THR A 74 -11.37 3.79 -7.48
C THR A 74 -11.48 5.08 -6.66
N CYS A 75 -10.40 5.51 -6.01
CA CYS A 75 -10.45 6.55 -5.00
C CYS A 75 -9.59 7.74 -5.40
N LYS A 76 -10.24 8.67 -6.13
CA LYS A 76 -9.67 9.92 -6.62
C LYS A 76 -10.46 11.10 -6.09
N LEU A 77 -9.75 12.16 -5.71
CA LEU A 77 -10.30 13.46 -5.39
C LEU A 77 -9.83 14.43 -6.48
N CYS A 78 -10.70 14.63 -7.47
CA CYS A 78 -10.36 15.31 -8.71
C CYS A 78 -9.10 14.69 -9.36
N ASP A 79 -8.31 15.50 -10.07
CA ASP A 79 -7.07 15.06 -10.72
C ASP A 79 -5.81 15.30 -9.87
N PHE A 80 -6.00 15.67 -8.59
CA PHE A 80 -4.89 16.06 -7.71
C PHE A 80 -4.48 14.93 -6.75
N TYR A 81 -5.46 14.27 -6.12
CA TYR A 81 -5.18 13.33 -5.04
C TYR A 81 -5.84 11.95 -5.21
N ASN A 82 -5.12 10.92 -4.78
CA ASN A 82 -5.61 9.60 -4.47
C ASN A 82 -5.67 9.41 -2.96
N TYR A 83 -6.61 8.62 -2.50
CA TYR A 83 -6.79 8.36 -1.07
C TYR A 83 -7.45 7.00 -0.85
N GLY A 84 -7.32 6.45 0.34
CA GLY A 84 -8.00 5.22 0.71
C GLY A 84 -7.15 3.97 0.58
N TYR A 85 -7.82 2.83 0.66
CA TYR A 85 -7.17 1.55 0.89
C TYR A 85 -7.99 0.38 0.37
N VAL A 86 -7.39 -0.81 0.35
CA VAL A 86 -8.05 -2.07 0.10
C VAL A 86 -7.53 -3.12 1.08
N GLU A 87 -8.43 -3.95 1.61
CA GLU A 87 -8.06 -5.13 2.38
C GLU A 87 -7.80 -6.30 1.44
N GLN A 88 -6.76 -7.05 1.71
CA GLN A 88 -6.32 -8.19 0.92
C GLN A 88 -5.90 -9.32 1.86
N THR A 89 -5.94 -10.54 1.34
CA THR A 89 -5.36 -11.70 2.01
C THR A 89 -4.15 -12.17 1.23
N ILE A 90 -3.17 -12.69 1.96
CA ILE A 90 -2.06 -13.43 1.38
C ILE A 90 -2.02 -14.82 1.97
N LEU A 91 -1.75 -15.80 1.12
CA LEU A 91 -1.49 -17.17 1.50
C LEU A 91 0.02 -17.42 1.45
N ASP A 92 0.63 -17.67 2.61
CA ASP A 92 2.00 -18.13 2.73
C ASP A 92 1.99 -19.59 3.22
N GLY A 93 2.08 -20.52 2.27
CA GLY A 93 1.87 -21.94 2.53
C GLY A 93 0.44 -22.24 3.00
N THR A 94 0.27 -22.58 4.27
CA THR A 94 -1.04 -22.86 4.90
C THR A 94 -1.56 -21.70 5.76
N VAL A 95 -0.78 -20.63 5.91
CA VAL A 95 -1.14 -19.47 6.73
C VAL A 95 -1.75 -18.39 5.86
N THR A 96 -2.99 -18.02 6.15
CA THR A 96 -3.67 -16.87 5.55
C THR A 96 -3.51 -15.66 6.46
N SER A 97 -2.92 -14.57 5.96
CA SER A 97 -2.80 -13.30 6.67
C SER A 97 -3.56 -12.20 5.93
N THR A 98 -4.24 -11.34 6.66
CA THR A 98 -4.93 -10.16 6.10
C THR A 98 -4.04 -8.94 6.24
N TYR A 99 -3.95 -8.13 5.18
CA TYR A 99 -3.30 -6.83 5.21
C TYR A 99 -4.19 -5.76 4.59
N THR A 100 -3.93 -4.51 4.95
CA THR A 100 -4.48 -3.33 4.29
C THR A 100 -3.42 -2.71 3.40
N LEU A 101 -3.69 -2.53 2.11
CA LEU A 101 -2.88 -1.69 1.22
C LEU A 101 -3.53 -0.32 1.09
N ALA A 102 -2.80 0.74 1.43
CA ALA A 102 -3.29 2.11 1.37
C ALA A 102 -2.44 2.99 0.45
N LEU A 103 -3.10 3.93 -0.22
CA LEU A 103 -2.46 5.06 -0.89
C LEU A 103 -2.58 6.27 0.03
N GLY A 104 -1.43 6.86 0.36
CA GLY A 104 -1.34 7.96 1.31
C GLY A 104 -0.29 8.98 0.92
N GLY A 105 -0.27 10.11 1.63
CA GLY A 105 0.76 11.13 1.47
C GLY A 105 2.07 10.73 2.17
N GLU A 106 2.79 11.71 2.71
CA GLU A 106 3.69 11.42 3.83
C GLU A 106 2.82 11.05 5.02
N PHE A 107 3.02 9.85 5.60
CA PHE A 107 2.37 9.47 6.85
C PHE A 107 2.67 10.58 7.86
N PRO A 108 1.68 11.20 8.54
CA PRO A 108 2.01 11.95 9.74
C PRO A 108 2.63 10.92 10.69
N ASN A 109 3.89 11.15 11.06
CA ASN A 109 4.66 10.37 12.00
C ASN A 109 3.75 9.64 13.00
N SER A 110 3.86 8.33 13.07
CA SER A 110 3.52 7.59 14.29
C SER A 110 4.27 8.27 15.43
N ALA A 111 3.54 9.05 16.23
CA ALA A 111 3.97 9.53 17.53
C ALA A 111 4.02 8.35 18.51
#